data_AF-A0AAN7BZM6-F1
#
_entry.id   AF-A0AAN7BZM6-F1
#
_cell.length_a   1.000
_cell.length_b   1.000
_cell.length_c   1.000
_cell.angle_alpha   90.00
_cell.angle_beta   90.00
_cell.angle_gamma   90.00
#
_symmetry.space_group_name_H-M   'P 1'
#
loop_
_entity.id
_entity.type
_entity.pdbx_description
1 polymer ?
#
loop_
_entity_poly.entity_id
_entity_poly.type
_entity_poly.pdbx_seq_one_letter_code
_entity_poly.pdbx_strand_id
1 'polypeptide(L)'
;MDKQEDSDFAWANCHDKNPHTRVCLKQQAVDDAFICSKKLCGELNAVLNEVGPDHAVAYDLMCGTSFESGWNELRKANDQLEILVGVAGQTGAGKTSLLNVLLETPDLLPSSSQQAATATVCRIAYNCDKTAGHEFRAEFVFRSKEDVVKELNSVLNSIQERQALLAQEFEDEEERIEMLDELNISISRGISQVCAVWDLNKGELEYDQHTAEEIMARNPENVKALDTTKTIYSSDSAAFASEVKPYLDATRTLEGLTAWPLIKEVNIFVKCSLLRHGLVLVELPGLSDSNEGRSRVAED
;
A
#
# COMPACT_ATOMS: atom_id res chain seq x y z
N MET A 1 41.84 5.99 -25.98
CA MET A 1 41.44 6.88 -24.87
C MET A 1 40.44 7.84 -25.48
N ASP A 2 39.19 7.37 -25.61
CA ASP A 2 38.13 8.17 -26.21
C ASP A 2 37.89 9.39 -25.31
N LYS A 3 38.06 10.58 -25.90
CA LYS A 3 37.54 11.79 -25.29
C LYS A 3 36.02 11.65 -25.37
N GLN A 4 35.42 11.34 -24.23
CA GLN A 4 34.00 11.47 -24.01
C GLN A 4 33.66 12.92 -24.37
N GLU A 5 33.01 13.15 -25.51
CA GLU A 5 32.49 14.48 -25.84
C GLU A 5 31.51 14.84 -24.71
N ASP A 6 31.89 15.82 -23.88
CA ASP A 6 31.00 16.35 -22.85
C ASP A 6 29.75 16.86 -23.56
N SER A 7 28.63 16.15 -23.41
CA SER A 7 27.38 16.55 -24.06
C SER A 7 26.97 17.92 -23.52
N ASP A 8 26.45 18.82 -24.36
CA ASP A 8 26.03 20.18 -23.97
C ASP A 8 24.89 20.21 -22.93
N PHE A 9 24.33 19.05 -22.59
CA PHE A 9 23.22 18.95 -21.66
C PHE A 9 23.67 19.09 -20.19
N ALA A 10 23.03 20.03 -19.48
CA ALA A 10 23.32 20.31 -18.08
C ALA A 10 23.18 19.08 -17.16
N TRP A 11 22.31 18.12 -17.50
CA TRP A 11 22.12 16.89 -16.72
C TRP A 11 23.29 15.89 -16.86
N ALA A 12 24.03 15.94 -17.98
CA ALA A 12 25.20 15.10 -18.22
C ALA A 12 26.43 15.59 -17.43
N ASN A 13 26.56 16.91 -17.27
CA ASN A 13 27.73 17.56 -16.65
C ASN A 13 27.46 18.07 -15.23
N CYS A 14 26.55 17.45 -14.47
CA CYS A 14 26.14 17.94 -13.14
C CYS A 14 26.92 17.35 -11.96
N HIS A 15 27.97 16.56 -12.18
CA HIS A 15 28.66 15.78 -11.13
C HIS A 15 29.26 16.64 -10.01
N ASP A 16 29.68 17.86 -10.33
CA ASP A 16 30.23 18.88 -9.43
C ASP A 16 29.18 19.57 -8.55
N LYS A 17 27.88 19.44 -8.90
CA LYS A 17 26.78 20.08 -8.19
C LYS A 17 26.38 19.30 -6.95
N ASN A 18 25.75 20.00 -5.99
CA ASN A 18 25.18 19.37 -4.80
C ASN A 18 24.07 18.35 -5.17
N PRO A 19 23.81 17.35 -4.32
CA PRO A 19 22.87 16.27 -4.63
C PRO A 19 21.47 16.73 -5.07
N HIS A 20 20.90 17.71 -4.37
CA HIS A 20 19.58 18.27 -4.70
C HIS A 20 19.53 18.81 -6.13
N THR A 21 20.51 19.64 -6.49
CA THR A 21 20.59 20.25 -7.82
C THR A 21 20.75 19.21 -8.92
N ARG A 22 21.55 18.15 -8.67
CA ARG A 22 21.70 17.05 -9.63
C ARG A 22 20.39 16.32 -9.88
N VAL A 23 19.63 16.03 -8.82
CA VAL A 23 18.33 15.37 -8.93
C VAL A 23 17.36 16.25 -9.73
N CYS A 24 17.28 17.55 -9.43
CA CYS A 24 16.42 18.48 -10.18
C CYS A 24 16.77 18.53 -11.68
N LEU A 25 18.07 18.63 -12.02
CA LEU A 25 18.51 18.67 -13.43
C LEU A 25 18.17 17.39 -14.18
N LYS A 26 18.40 16.23 -13.55
CA LYS A 26 18.06 14.94 -14.15
C LYS A 26 16.55 14.75 -14.29
N GLN A 27 15.78 15.20 -13.30
CA GLN A 27 14.31 15.14 -13.35
C GLN A 27 13.75 16.01 -14.47
N GLN A 28 14.28 17.25 -14.61
CA GLN A 28 13.89 18.13 -15.72
C GLN A 28 14.22 17.51 -17.07
N ALA A 29 15.38 16.86 -17.20
CA ALA A 29 15.76 16.18 -18.44
C ALA A 29 14.77 15.06 -18.82
N VAL A 30 14.28 14.30 -17.84
CA VAL A 30 13.25 13.27 -18.05
C VAL A 30 11.93 13.90 -18.49
N ASP A 31 11.48 14.96 -17.82
CA ASP A 31 10.27 15.71 -18.20
C ASP A 31 10.36 16.25 -19.63
N ASP A 32 11.48 16.87 -19.98
CA ASP A 32 11.74 17.41 -21.31
C ASP A 32 11.77 16.29 -22.36
N ALA A 33 12.41 15.16 -22.06
CA ALA A 33 12.46 14.00 -22.94
C ALA A 33 11.05 13.46 -23.24
N PHE A 34 10.16 13.36 -22.24
CA PHE A 34 8.79 12.92 -22.45
C PHE A 34 7.94 13.92 -23.23
N ILE A 35 8.11 15.23 -22.97
CA ILE A 35 7.43 16.28 -23.73
C ILE A 35 7.86 16.23 -25.20
N CYS A 36 9.15 16.17 -25.47
CA CYS A 36 9.71 16.12 -26.81
C CYS A 36 9.34 14.82 -27.54
N SER A 37 9.46 13.66 -26.88
CA SER A 37 9.11 12.36 -27.48
C SER A 37 7.63 12.28 -27.84
N LYS A 38 6.74 12.83 -27.00
CA LYS A 38 5.31 12.91 -27.31
C LYS A 38 5.03 13.77 -28.55
N LYS A 39 5.70 14.92 -28.69
CA LYS A 39 5.57 15.77 -29.88
C LYS A 39 6.08 15.05 -31.12
N LEU A 40 7.27 14.43 -31.01
CA LEU A 40 7.90 13.70 -32.10
C LEU A 40 7.02 12.54 -32.58
N CYS A 41 6.44 11.73 -31.68
CA CYS A 41 5.48 10.69 -32.06
C CYS A 41 4.24 11.25 -32.76
N GLY A 42 3.73 12.41 -32.31
CA GLY A 42 2.61 13.07 -32.98
C GLY A 42 2.94 13.49 -34.42
N GLU A 43 4.12 14.07 -34.64
CA GLU A 43 4.59 14.48 -35.96
C GLU A 43 4.91 13.29 -36.86
N LEU A 44 5.61 12.27 -36.34
CA LEU A 44 5.90 11.03 -37.07
C LEU A 44 4.61 10.34 -37.51
N ASN A 45 3.63 10.19 -36.62
CA ASN A 45 2.37 9.56 -36.96
C ASN A 45 1.57 10.37 -37.99
N ALA A 46 1.66 11.70 -37.98
CA ALA A 46 1.05 12.52 -39.04
C ALA A 46 1.68 12.21 -40.41
N VAL A 47 3.03 12.19 -40.49
CA VAL A 47 3.75 11.92 -41.74
C VAL A 47 3.53 10.49 -42.23
N LEU A 48 3.63 9.48 -41.35
CA LEU A 48 3.46 8.07 -41.73
C LEU A 48 2.04 7.76 -42.25
N ASN A 49 1.02 8.51 -41.82
CA ASN A 49 -0.35 8.36 -42.32
C ASN A 49 -0.55 8.99 -43.72
N GLU A 50 0.29 9.95 -44.12
CA GLU A 50 0.23 10.60 -45.43
C GLU A 50 0.95 9.81 -46.53
N VAL A 51 1.94 8.99 -46.15
CA VAL A 51 2.80 8.26 -47.10
C VAL A 51 2.27 6.83 -47.31
N GLY A 52 1.92 6.49 -48.56
CA GLY A 52 1.43 5.16 -48.96
C GLY A 52 2.49 4.04 -48.87
N PRO A 53 2.12 2.77 -49.18
CA PRO A 53 2.92 1.58 -48.85
C PRO A 53 4.09 1.29 -49.81
N ASP A 54 4.97 2.25 -50.06
CA ASP A 54 6.19 2.04 -50.85
C ASP A 54 7.36 1.45 -50.01
N HIS A 55 8.29 0.73 -50.64
CA HIS A 55 9.35 -0.02 -49.94
C HIS A 55 10.30 0.83 -49.08
N ALA A 56 10.60 2.07 -49.47
CA ALA A 56 11.40 3.00 -48.66
C ALA A 56 10.62 3.46 -47.41
N VAL A 57 9.30 3.59 -47.55
CA VAL A 57 8.37 3.98 -46.49
C VAL A 57 8.27 2.87 -45.46
N ALA A 58 8.35 1.59 -45.86
CA ALA A 58 8.29 0.46 -44.92
C ALA A 58 9.41 0.47 -43.86
N TYR A 59 10.63 0.90 -44.23
CA TYR A 59 11.73 1.05 -43.27
C TYR A 59 11.50 2.24 -42.32
N ASP A 60 11.06 3.39 -42.85
CA ASP A 60 10.73 4.57 -42.05
C ASP A 60 9.53 4.31 -41.11
N LEU A 61 8.53 3.54 -41.58
CA LEU A 61 7.40 3.05 -40.79
C LEU A 61 7.87 2.13 -39.67
N MET A 62 8.81 1.22 -39.95
CA MET A 62 9.40 0.32 -38.97
C MET A 62 10.21 1.08 -37.90
N CYS A 63 11.00 2.09 -38.29
CA CYS A 63 11.73 2.93 -37.35
C CYS A 63 10.81 3.81 -36.49
N GLY A 64 9.77 4.41 -37.09
CA GLY A 64 8.78 5.21 -36.37
C GLY A 64 7.94 4.38 -35.39
N THR A 65 7.46 3.20 -35.83
CA THR A 65 6.74 2.27 -34.95
C THR A 65 7.63 1.70 -33.86
N SER A 66 8.91 1.41 -34.15
CA SER A 66 9.89 0.99 -33.14
C SER A 66 10.17 2.09 -32.11
N PHE A 67 10.24 3.36 -32.51
CA PHE A 67 10.43 4.47 -31.59
C PHE A 67 9.20 4.66 -30.68
N GLU A 68 7.99 4.65 -31.25
CA GLU A 68 6.75 4.77 -30.46
C GLU A 68 6.60 3.60 -29.47
N SER A 69 6.92 2.37 -29.86
CA SER A 69 6.92 1.22 -28.95
C SER A 69 7.91 1.41 -27.80
N GLY A 70 9.17 1.74 -28.11
CA GLY A 70 10.20 1.96 -27.08
C GLY A 70 9.87 3.12 -26.15
N TRP A 71 9.30 4.20 -26.69
CA TRP A 71 8.77 5.30 -25.88
C TRP A 71 7.64 4.79 -24.96
N ASN A 72 6.61 4.14 -25.49
CA ASN A 72 5.51 3.65 -24.65
C ASN A 72 5.99 2.68 -23.54
N GLU A 73 7.00 1.86 -23.81
CA GLU A 73 7.64 1.02 -22.79
C GLU A 73 8.34 1.84 -21.70
N LEU A 74 9.18 2.82 -22.08
CA LEU A 74 9.84 3.72 -21.13
C LEU A 74 8.83 4.54 -20.32
N ARG A 75 7.73 4.97 -20.94
CA ARG A 75 6.64 5.66 -20.27
C ARG A 75 6.04 4.79 -19.19
N LYS A 76 5.69 3.55 -19.56
CA LYS A 76 5.06 2.60 -18.66
C LYS A 76 6.01 2.27 -17.50
N ALA A 77 7.29 2.08 -17.78
CA ALA A 77 8.31 1.85 -16.75
C ALA A 77 8.44 3.05 -15.80
N ASN A 78 8.42 4.27 -16.32
CA ASN A 78 8.47 5.48 -15.50
C ASN A 78 7.18 5.69 -14.67
N ASP A 79 6.01 5.46 -15.27
CA ASP A 79 4.72 5.55 -14.59
C ASP A 79 4.55 4.48 -13.50
N GLN A 80 5.29 3.37 -13.60
CA GLN A 80 5.33 2.27 -12.62
C GLN A 80 6.51 2.36 -11.64
N LEU A 81 7.37 3.37 -11.76
CA LEU A 81 8.50 3.55 -10.86
C LEU A 81 7.99 3.92 -9.47
N GLU A 82 8.36 3.13 -8.47
CA GLU A 82 8.05 3.39 -7.07
C GLU A 82 9.32 3.45 -6.22
N ILE A 83 9.49 4.55 -5.51
CA ILE A 83 10.52 4.75 -4.48
C ILE A 83 9.78 4.85 -3.15
N LEU A 84 9.82 3.76 -2.38
CA LEU A 84 9.12 3.66 -1.10
C LEU A 84 9.91 4.37 -0.01
N VAL A 85 9.26 5.29 0.68
CA VAL A 85 9.82 5.96 1.87
C VAL A 85 8.87 5.76 3.04
N GLY A 86 9.27 4.88 3.95
CA GLY A 86 8.54 4.60 5.19
C GLY A 86 8.81 5.63 6.27
N VAL A 87 7.74 6.06 6.96
CA VAL A 87 7.84 6.88 8.17
C VAL A 87 7.53 5.98 9.37
N ALA A 88 8.57 5.61 10.11
CA ALA A 88 8.48 4.79 11.32
C ALA A 88 8.63 5.63 12.60
N GLY A 89 8.04 5.15 13.70
CA GLY A 89 8.09 5.82 14.99
C GLY A 89 6.94 5.41 15.90
N GLN A 90 7.05 5.71 17.19
CA GLN A 90 6.02 5.35 18.18
C GLN A 90 4.67 6.03 17.87
N THR A 91 3.59 5.45 18.37
CA THR A 91 2.25 6.05 18.30
C THR A 91 2.26 7.40 19.03
N GLY A 92 1.65 8.42 18.43
CA GLY A 92 1.65 9.79 18.98
C GLY A 92 2.90 10.64 18.66
N ALA A 93 3.92 10.09 17.99
CA ALA A 93 5.12 10.85 17.59
C ALA A 93 4.88 11.88 16.46
N GLY A 94 3.66 11.95 15.91
CA GLY A 94 3.29 12.92 14.88
C GLY A 94 3.56 12.48 13.43
N LYS A 95 3.73 11.17 13.17
CA LYS A 95 3.96 10.62 11.82
C LYS A 95 2.89 11.04 10.81
N THR A 96 1.63 10.79 11.13
CA THR A 96 0.47 11.14 10.29
C THR A 96 0.37 12.64 10.06
N SER A 97 0.63 13.44 11.11
CA SER A 97 0.67 14.90 11.00
C SER A 97 1.78 15.39 10.06
N LEU A 98 2.98 14.79 10.13
CA LEU A 98 4.07 15.08 9.21
C LEU A 98 3.69 14.73 7.77
N LEU A 99 3.07 13.56 7.54
CA LEU A 99 2.61 13.16 6.21
C LEU A 99 1.57 14.13 5.64
N ASN A 100 0.55 14.53 6.42
CA ASN A 100 -0.43 15.51 5.97
C ASN A 100 0.22 16.86 5.57
N VAL A 101 1.26 17.30 6.28
CA VAL A 101 2.02 18.52 5.94
C VAL A 101 2.82 18.33 4.65
N LEU A 102 3.52 17.20 4.48
CA LEU A 102 4.28 16.90 3.26
C LEU A 102 3.39 16.78 2.02
N LEU A 103 2.16 16.30 2.21
CA LEU A 103 1.15 16.17 1.16
C LEU A 103 0.43 17.48 0.85
N GLU A 104 0.71 18.56 1.59
CA GLU A 104 0.04 19.86 1.49
C GLU A 104 -1.49 19.76 1.58
N THR A 105 -1.99 18.69 2.19
CA THR A 105 -3.42 18.38 2.32
C THR A 105 -3.70 18.10 3.79
N PRO A 106 -4.04 19.14 4.59
CA PRO A 106 -4.38 18.97 5.99
C PRO A 106 -5.51 17.95 6.17
N ASP A 107 -5.40 17.13 7.23
CA ASP A 107 -6.41 16.15 7.65
C ASP A 107 -6.79 15.08 6.61
N LEU A 108 -5.95 14.85 5.58
CA LEU A 108 -6.15 13.77 4.62
C LEU A 108 -6.13 12.39 5.29
N LEU A 109 -5.10 12.16 6.10
CA LEU A 109 -4.94 10.97 6.92
C LEU A 109 -5.42 11.29 8.35
N PRO A 110 -6.10 10.35 9.04
CA PRO A 110 -6.61 10.59 10.38
C PRO A 110 -5.48 10.72 11.39
N SER A 111 -5.18 11.93 11.85
CA SER A 111 -4.18 12.17 12.89
C SER A 111 -4.72 11.69 14.25
N SER A 112 -4.32 10.51 14.73
CA SER A 112 -4.67 10.09 16.09
C SER A 112 -3.65 10.53 17.11
N SER A 113 -4.08 11.37 18.04
CA SER A 113 -3.38 11.66 19.28
C SER A 113 -3.86 10.80 20.47
N GLN A 114 -4.90 9.95 20.33
CA GLN A 114 -5.50 9.26 21.49
C GLN A 114 -5.83 7.77 21.34
N GLN A 115 -5.84 7.17 20.14
CA GLN A 115 -5.99 5.72 19.96
C GLN A 115 -5.45 5.35 18.57
N ALA A 116 -4.65 4.29 18.50
CA ALA A 116 -3.96 3.79 17.30
C ALA A 116 -4.81 3.88 16.02
N ALA A 117 -4.55 4.88 15.16
CA ALA A 117 -5.34 5.12 13.93
C ALA A 117 -4.66 4.67 12.63
N THR A 118 -3.62 3.85 12.69
CA THR A 118 -3.04 3.26 11.48
C THR A 118 -2.88 1.76 11.67
N ALA A 119 -4.00 1.03 11.60
CA ALA A 119 -4.01 -0.42 11.78
C ALA A 119 -3.53 -1.21 10.54
N THR A 120 -3.40 -0.51 9.40
CA THR A 120 -3.03 -1.08 8.11
C THR A 120 -1.99 -0.17 7.45
N VAL A 121 -1.06 -0.76 6.70
CA VAL A 121 -0.11 0.00 5.89
C VAL A 121 -0.88 0.89 4.92
N CYS A 122 -0.58 2.18 4.98
CA CYS A 122 -1.14 3.16 4.07
C CYS A 122 -0.05 3.67 3.15
N ARG A 123 -0.20 3.43 1.86
CA ARG A 123 0.69 3.96 0.82
C ARG A 123 0.05 5.18 0.20
N ILE A 124 0.81 6.25 0.07
CA ILE A 124 0.38 7.47 -0.60
C ILE A 124 1.24 7.69 -1.85
N ALA A 125 0.61 7.60 -3.01
CA ALA A 125 1.25 7.72 -4.33
C ALA A 125 0.62 8.85 -5.15
N TYR A 126 1.26 9.19 -6.27
CA TYR A 126 0.74 10.21 -7.17
C TYR A 126 -0.50 9.73 -7.91
N ASN A 127 -1.53 10.59 -7.98
CA ASN A 127 -2.74 10.28 -8.75
C ASN A 127 -2.58 10.65 -10.23
N CYS A 128 -2.37 9.64 -11.07
CA CYS A 128 -2.32 9.77 -12.52
C CYS A 128 -3.70 9.90 -13.19
N ASP A 129 -4.80 9.73 -12.45
CA ASP A 129 -6.16 9.84 -12.99
C ASP A 129 -6.49 11.31 -13.34
N LYS A 130 -6.97 11.50 -14.57
CA LYS A 130 -7.32 12.80 -15.14
C LYS A 130 -8.83 12.99 -15.28
N THR A 131 -9.63 12.02 -14.86
CA THR A 131 -11.09 12.10 -14.84
C THR A 131 -11.53 13.15 -13.84
N ALA A 132 -12.45 14.03 -14.24
CA ALA A 132 -13.01 15.04 -13.34
C ALA A 132 -13.82 14.36 -12.23
N GLY A 133 -13.62 14.76 -10.97
CA GLY A 133 -14.22 14.09 -9.82
C GLY A 133 -13.32 13.02 -9.17
N HIS A 134 -12.18 12.69 -9.78
CA HIS A 134 -11.24 11.66 -9.32
C HIS A 134 -9.92 12.26 -8.82
N GLU A 135 -9.92 13.51 -8.36
CA GLU A 135 -8.71 14.20 -7.89
C GLU A 135 -8.07 13.48 -6.70
N PHE A 136 -8.89 12.88 -5.84
CA PHE A 136 -8.50 11.98 -4.75
C PHE A 136 -9.05 10.58 -5.04
N ARG A 137 -8.22 9.55 -4.83
CA ARG A 137 -8.62 8.14 -4.96
C ARG A 137 -8.05 7.34 -3.81
N ALA A 138 -8.85 6.43 -3.25
CA ALA A 138 -8.38 5.43 -2.29
C ALA A 138 -8.77 4.04 -2.78
N GLU A 139 -7.90 3.07 -2.54
CA GLU A 139 -8.15 1.65 -2.75
C GLU A 139 -7.89 0.88 -1.47
N PHE A 140 -8.89 0.13 -1.04
CA PHE A 140 -8.83 -0.75 0.12
C PHE A 140 -8.73 -2.17 -0.41
N VAL A 141 -7.53 -2.73 -0.37
CA VAL A 141 -7.27 -4.10 -0.80
C VAL A 141 -7.58 -5.00 0.38
N PHE A 142 -8.65 -5.79 0.27
CA PHE A 142 -8.99 -6.75 1.32
C PHE A 142 -8.12 -8.02 1.19
N ARG A 143 -7.88 -8.66 2.33
CA ARG A 143 -7.14 -9.94 2.39
C ARG A 143 -7.86 -11.01 1.59
N SER A 144 -7.12 -12.01 1.15
CA SER A 144 -7.72 -13.16 0.50
C SER A 144 -8.45 -14.04 1.52
N LYS A 145 -9.49 -14.76 1.10
CA LYS A 145 -10.14 -15.74 1.98
C LYS A 145 -9.17 -16.81 2.45
N GLU A 146 -8.25 -17.21 1.58
CA GLU A 146 -7.23 -18.19 1.88
C GLU A 146 -6.30 -17.73 3.02
N ASP A 147 -5.80 -16.50 2.96
CA ASP A 147 -4.92 -15.95 4.00
C ASP A 147 -5.64 -15.85 5.35
N VAL A 148 -6.91 -15.41 5.32
CA VAL A 148 -7.73 -15.32 6.52
C VAL A 148 -7.99 -16.69 7.14
N VAL A 149 -8.31 -17.70 6.35
CA VAL A 149 -8.51 -19.08 6.82
C VAL A 149 -7.22 -19.66 7.40
N LYS A 150 -6.06 -19.40 6.77
CA LYS A 150 -4.76 -19.81 7.31
C LYS A 150 -4.49 -19.19 8.67
N GLU A 151 -4.73 -17.90 8.83
CA GLU A 151 -4.55 -17.20 10.10
C GLU A 151 -5.51 -17.72 11.18
N LEU A 152 -6.79 -17.90 10.84
CA LEU A 152 -7.78 -18.50 11.76
C LEU A 152 -7.33 -19.86 12.25
N ASN A 153 -6.91 -20.75 11.35
CA ASN A 153 -6.39 -22.07 11.71
C ASN A 153 -5.14 -21.97 12.58
N SER A 154 -4.25 -21.02 12.33
CA SER A 154 -3.08 -20.79 13.20
C SER A 154 -3.49 -20.45 14.63
N VAL A 155 -4.47 -19.56 14.81
CA VAL A 155 -4.98 -19.18 16.15
C VAL A 155 -5.68 -20.37 16.83
N LEU A 156 -6.54 -21.08 16.10
CA LEU A 156 -7.26 -22.24 16.61
C LEU A 156 -6.32 -23.37 17.02
N ASN A 157 -5.29 -23.66 16.23
CA ASN A 157 -4.26 -24.65 16.55
C ASN A 157 -3.51 -24.26 17.83
N SER A 158 -3.08 -23.00 17.97
CA SER A 158 -2.41 -22.54 19.20
C SER A 158 -3.32 -22.66 20.43
N ILE A 159 -4.62 -22.41 20.31
CA ILE A 159 -5.59 -22.61 21.40
C ILE A 159 -5.67 -24.10 21.78
N GLN A 160 -5.79 -25.00 20.78
CA GLN A 160 -5.87 -26.44 21.01
C GLN A 160 -4.58 -27.00 21.64
N GLU A 161 -3.41 -26.57 21.16
CA GLU A 161 -2.11 -26.93 21.71
C GLU A 161 -1.99 -26.49 23.17
N ARG A 162 -2.40 -25.25 23.48
CA ARG A 162 -2.42 -24.73 24.86
C ARG A 162 -3.32 -25.59 25.76
N GLN A 163 -4.50 -25.98 25.30
CA GLN A 163 -5.41 -26.84 26.07
C GLN A 163 -4.81 -28.23 26.31
N ALA A 164 -4.18 -28.82 25.29
CA ALA A 164 -3.52 -30.12 25.42
C ALA A 164 -2.37 -30.06 26.45
N LEU A 165 -1.57 -29.00 26.39
CA LEU A 165 -0.47 -28.73 27.33
C LEU A 165 -0.98 -28.54 28.78
N LEU A 166 -2.16 -27.93 28.94
CA LEU A 166 -2.80 -27.77 30.24
C LEU A 166 -3.33 -29.09 30.83
N ALA A 167 -3.70 -30.05 29.98
CA ALA A 167 -4.25 -31.35 30.38
C ALA A 167 -3.19 -32.45 30.59
N GLN A 168 -2.00 -32.28 30.03
CA GLN A 168 -0.89 -33.24 30.12
C GLN A 168 -0.10 -33.06 31.44
N GLU A 169 0.40 -34.18 31.99
CA GLU A 169 1.37 -34.18 33.09
C GLU A 169 2.77 -33.88 32.54
N PHE A 170 3.46 -32.90 33.15
CA PHE A 170 4.81 -32.47 32.79
C PHE A 170 5.80 -32.82 33.91
N GLU A 171 6.95 -33.37 33.54
CA GLU A 171 8.03 -33.62 34.50
C GLU A 171 8.80 -32.33 34.83
N ASP A 172 8.98 -31.47 33.83
CA ASP A 172 9.58 -30.15 33.97
C ASP A 172 8.51 -29.06 33.82
N GLU A 173 8.18 -28.42 34.94
CA GLU A 173 7.14 -27.40 34.98
C GLU A 173 7.64 -26.03 34.51
N GLU A 174 8.96 -25.78 34.52
CA GLU A 174 9.54 -24.55 33.96
C GLU A 174 9.44 -24.57 32.43
N GLU A 175 9.78 -25.71 31.80
CA GLU A 175 9.63 -25.92 30.35
C GLU A 175 8.16 -25.71 29.90
N ARG A 176 7.22 -26.24 30.68
CA ARG A 176 5.79 -26.07 30.41
C ARG A 176 5.35 -24.60 30.42
N ILE A 177 5.83 -23.83 31.40
CA ILE A 177 5.51 -22.40 31.53
C ILE A 177 6.02 -21.62 30.32
N GLU A 178 7.26 -21.87 29.89
CA GLU A 178 7.84 -21.22 28.71
C GLU A 178 7.01 -21.49 27.43
N MET A 179 6.64 -22.75 27.20
CA MET A 179 5.77 -23.13 26.07
C MET A 179 4.38 -22.47 26.14
N LEU A 180 3.78 -22.40 27.34
CA LEU A 180 2.50 -21.73 27.54
C LEU A 180 2.58 -20.23 27.25
N ASP A 181 3.67 -19.57 27.64
CA ASP A 181 3.88 -18.15 27.40
C ASP A 181 4.01 -17.85 25.90
N GLU A 182 4.77 -18.66 25.16
CA GLU A 182 4.87 -18.55 23.70
C GLU A 182 3.51 -18.71 23.01
N LEU A 183 2.72 -19.71 23.42
CA LEU A 183 1.37 -19.93 22.89
C LEU A 183 0.43 -18.79 23.25
N ASN A 184 0.48 -18.28 24.48
CA ASN A 184 -0.36 -17.16 24.91
C ASN A 184 -0.05 -15.89 24.12
N ILE A 185 1.24 -15.63 23.83
CA ILE A 185 1.67 -14.55 22.95
C ILE A 185 1.08 -14.76 21.54
N SER A 186 1.24 -15.95 20.95
CA SER A 186 0.68 -16.29 19.63
C SER A 186 -0.84 -16.08 19.57
N ILE A 187 -1.59 -16.59 20.57
CA ILE A 187 -3.04 -16.45 20.64
C ILE A 187 -3.43 -14.98 20.78
N SER A 188 -2.78 -14.24 21.68
CA SER A 188 -3.09 -12.82 21.93
C SER A 188 -2.94 -11.94 20.69
N ARG A 189 -2.04 -12.30 19.77
CA ARG A 189 -1.82 -11.60 18.50
C ARG A 189 -3.02 -11.63 17.56
N GLY A 190 -3.71 -12.77 17.48
CA GLY A 190 -4.81 -12.97 16.54
C GLY A 190 -6.20 -12.87 17.17
N ILE A 191 -6.35 -13.26 18.44
CA ILE A 191 -7.66 -13.44 19.07
C ILE A 191 -8.50 -12.17 19.07
N SER A 192 -7.88 -11.01 19.30
CA SER A 192 -8.60 -9.72 19.33
C SER A 192 -9.17 -9.35 17.96
N GLN A 193 -8.44 -9.64 16.89
CA GLN A 193 -8.92 -9.42 15.52
C GLN A 193 -10.04 -10.39 15.17
N VAL A 194 -9.89 -11.66 15.54
CA VAL A 194 -10.91 -12.68 15.30
C VAL A 194 -12.22 -12.31 16.00
N CYS A 195 -12.16 -12.01 17.30
CA CYS A 195 -13.33 -11.58 18.07
C CYS A 195 -14.01 -10.35 17.45
N ALA A 196 -13.24 -9.35 17.02
CA ALA A 196 -13.79 -8.12 16.43
C ALA A 196 -14.43 -8.31 15.05
N VAL A 197 -13.91 -9.23 14.22
CA VAL A 197 -14.44 -9.49 12.88
C VAL A 197 -15.67 -10.39 12.93
N TRP A 198 -15.64 -11.45 13.72
CA TRP A 198 -16.68 -12.49 13.69
C TRP A 198 -17.66 -12.44 14.86
N ASP A 199 -17.64 -11.34 15.62
CA ASP A 199 -18.53 -11.10 16.78
C ASP A 199 -18.51 -12.28 17.76
N LEU A 200 -17.29 -12.74 18.06
CA LEU A 200 -17.02 -13.81 19.01
C LEU A 200 -16.47 -13.17 20.28
N ASN A 201 -16.80 -13.74 21.43
CA ASN A 201 -16.08 -13.42 22.65
C ASN A 201 -14.89 -14.37 22.85
N LYS A 202 -13.91 -13.94 23.65
CA LYS A 202 -12.69 -14.71 23.92
C LYS A 202 -13.01 -16.11 24.49
N GLY A 203 -14.03 -16.23 25.33
CA GLY A 203 -14.41 -17.51 25.92
C GLY A 203 -14.98 -18.49 24.88
N GLU A 204 -15.85 -18.02 24.00
CA GLU A 204 -16.39 -18.84 22.90
C GLU A 204 -15.25 -19.38 22.02
N LEU A 205 -14.29 -18.53 21.65
CA LEU A 205 -13.17 -18.97 20.80
C LEU A 205 -12.20 -19.92 21.53
N GLU A 206 -11.97 -19.69 22.83
CA GLU A 206 -10.98 -20.45 23.60
C GLU A 206 -11.49 -21.77 24.19
N TYR A 207 -12.80 -21.94 24.38
CA TYR A 207 -13.36 -23.13 25.06
C TYR A 207 -14.23 -23.99 24.16
N ASP A 208 -14.88 -23.43 23.14
CA ASP A 208 -15.66 -24.22 22.19
C ASP A 208 -14.76 -24.70 21.05
N GLN A 209 -15.10 -25.86 20.47
CA GLN A 209 -14.43 -26.31 19.25
C GLN A 209 -15.01 -25.58 18.05
N HIS A 210 -14.18 -24.82 17.36
CA HIS A 210 -14.51 -24.15 16.11
C HIS A 210 -13.58 -24.61 15.00
N THR A 211 -14.11 -24.62 13.79
CA THR A 211 -13.34 -24.65 12.54
C THR A 211 -13.27 -23.26 11.94
N ALA A 212 -12.26 -23.01 11.09
CA ALA A 212 -12.17 -21.74 10.37
C ALA A 212 -13.41 -21.50 9.49
N GLU A 213 -13.98 -22.56 8.89
CA GLU A 213 -15.18 -22.50 8.08
C GLU A 213 -16.41 -22.06 8.88
N GLU A 214 -16.59 -22.57 10.10
CA GLU A 214 -17.68 -22.17 10.99
C GLU A 214 -17.57 -20.71 11.41
N ILE A 215 -16.35 -20.25 11.75
CA ILE A 215 -16.10 -18.84 12.10
C ILE A 215 -16.42 -17.94 10.89
N MET A 216 -15.92 -18.30 9.71
CA MET A 216 -16.17 -17.56 8.47
C MET A 216 -17.66 -17.47 8.15
N ALA A 217 -18.46 -18.51 8.44
CA ALA A 217 -19.90 -18.50 8.21
C ALA A 217 -20.69 -17.54 9.13
N ARG A 218 -20.13 -17.09 10.26
CA ARG A 218 -20.83 -16.22 11.24
C ARG A 218 -21.11 -14.82 10.72
N ASN A 219 -20.22 -14.28 9.88
CA ASN A 219 -20.38 -12.94 9.32
C ASN A 219 -20.17 -12.94 7.80
N PRO A 220 -21.23 -13.24 7.02
CA PRO A 220 -21.16 -13.28 5.56
C PRO A 220 -20.79 -11.95 4.91
N GLU A 221 -21.13 -10.81 5.52
CA GLU A 221 -20.79 -9.49 4.98
C GLU A 221 -19.27 -9.25 5.02
N ASN A 222 -18.62 -9.63 6.11
CA ASN A 222 -17.16 -9.58 6.21
C ASN A 222 -16.49 -10.53 5.20
N VAL A 223 -17.04 -11.72 4.99
CA VAL A 223 -16.53 -12.68 4.00
C VAL A 223 -16.73 -12.19 2.56
N LYS A 224 -17.81 -11.47 2.27
CA LYS A 224 -18.04 -10.86 0.93
C LYS A 224 -17.02 -9.78 0.61
N ALA A 225 -16.47 -9.09 1.61
CA ALA A 225 -15.44 -8.07 1.41
C ALA A 225 -14.07 -8.69 1.05
N LEU A 226 -13.78 -9.93 1.49
CA LEU A 226 -12.54 -10.62 1.17
C LEU A 226 -12.40 -10.91 -0.32
N ASP A 227 -11.16 -10.99 -0.80
CA ASP A 227 -10.80 -11.09 -2.22
C ASP A 227 -11.29 -9.92 -3.09
N THR A 228 -11.70 -8.79 -2.49
CA THR A 228 -12.16 -7.60 -3.22
C THR A 228 -11.22 -6.41 -3.03
N THR A 229 -11.36 -5.44 -3.93
CA THR A 229 -10.79 -4.11 -3.74
C THR A 229 -11.93 -3.11 -3.81
N LYS A 230 -12.06 -2.29 -2.76
CA LYS A 230 -13.00 -1.17 -2.75
C LYS A 230 -12.27 0.09 -3.16
N THR A 231 -12.86 0.85 -4.09
CA THR A 231 -12.30 2.11 -4.56
C THR A 231 -13.23 3.27 -4.20
N ILE A 232 -12.65 4.37 -3.73
CA ILE A 232 -13.33 5.64 -3.45
C ILE A 232 -12.70 6.72 -4.32
N TYR A 233 -13.54 7.61 -4.86
CA TYR A 233 -13.13 8.78 -5.64
C TYR A 233 -13.79 10.02 -5.07
N SER A 234 -13.07 11.14 -5.08
CA SER A 234 -13.62 12.44 -4.70
C SER A 234 -12.84 13.57 -5.36
N SER A 235 -13.52 14.68 -5.64
CA SER A 235 -12.88 15.95 -6.01
C SER A 235 -12.49 16.81 -4.81
N ASP A 236 -13.06 16.52 -3.64
CA ASP A 236 -12.89 17.31 -2.42
C ASP A 236 -12.13 16.52 -1.35
N SER A 237 -11.12 17.14 -0.75
CA SER A 237 -10.24 16.48 0.22
C SER A 237 -10.93 16.16 1.54
N ALA A 238 -11.84 17.01 2.01
CA ALA A 238 -12.52 16.83 3.28
C ALA A 238 -13.58 15.72 3.20
N ALA A 239 -14.36 15.70 2.11
CA ALA A 239 -15.28 14.61 1.80
C ALA A 239 -14.51 13.28 1.67
N PHE A 240 -13.41 13.29 0.92
CA PHE A 240 -12.55 12.13 0.75
C PHE A 240 -12.04 11.59 2.10
N ALA A 241 -11.45 12.46 2.93
CA ALA A 241 -10.95 12.08 4.25
C ALA A 241 -12.06 11.50 5.14
N SER A 242 -13.27 12.08 5.09
CA SER A 242 -14.42 11.57 5.84
C SER A 242 -14.86 10.18 5.39
N GLU A 243 -14.75 9.85 4.10
CA GLU A 243 -15.10 8.54 3.56
C GLU A 243 -14.00 7.49 3.77
N VAL A 244 -12.73 7.90 3.77
CA VAL A 244 -11.57 7.02 3.98
C VAL A 244 -11.37 6.68 5.46
N LYS A 245 -11.56 7.66 6.35
CA LYS A 245 -11.28 7.53 7.79
C LYS A 245 -11.89 6.29 8.45
N PRO A 246 -13.14 5.88 8.18
CA PRO A 246 -13.71 4.69 8.80
C PRO A 246 -13.01 3.36 8.46
N TYR A 247 -12.25 3.30 7.37
CA TYR A 247 -11.47 2.11 7.00
C TYR A 247 -10.09 2.08 7.66
N LEU A 248 -9.61 3.24 8.12
CA LEU A 248 -8.34 3.39 8.85
C LEU A 248 -8.55 3.34 10.38
N ASP A 249 -9.77 3.65 10.85
CA ASP A 249 -10.14 3.70 12.26
C ASP A 249 -10.55 2.31 12.79
N ALA A 250 -9.74 1.78 13.71
CA ALA A 250 -9.96 0.44 14.29
C ALA A 250 -11.18 0.34 15.24
N THR A 251 -11.82 1.46 15.57
CA THR A 251 -12.94 1.51 16.52
C THR A 251 -14.31 1.53 15.86
N ARG A 252 -14.37 1.59 14.53
CA ARG A 252 -15.62 1.74 13.79
C ARG A 252 -16.00 0.48 13.05
N THR A 253 -17.28 0.15 13.15
CA THR A 253 -17.95 -0.83 12.29
C THR A 253 -18.78 -0.07 11.25
N LEU A 254 -18.56 -0.38 9.98
CA LEU A 254 -19.23 0.23 8.83
C LEU A 254 -20.40 -0.63 8.40
N GLU A 255 -21.64 -0.30 8.81
CA GLU A 255 -22.85 -1.06 8.39
C GLU A 255 -22.71 -2.60 8.61
N GLY A 256 -22.05 -3.01 9.69
CA GLY A 256 -21.76 -4.43 9.98
C GLY A 256 -20.39 -4.94 9.51
N LEU A 257 -19.63 -4.14 8.76
CA LEU A 257 -18.26 -4.43 8.32
C LEU A 257 -17.23 -3.92 9.34
N THR A 258 -16.49 -4.84 9.96
CA THR A 258 -15.28 -4.51 10.71
C THR A 258 -14.09 -4.54 9.75
N ALA A 259 -13.83 -3.41 9.09
CA ALA A 259 -12.95 -3.38 7.91
C ALA A 259 -11.46 -3.53 8.25
N TRP A 260 -10.98 -2.87 9.31
CA TRP A 260 -9.55 -2.71 9.59
C TRP A 260 -8.75 -4.03 9.74
N PRO A 261 -9.28 -5.14 10.30
CA PRO A 261 -8.53 -6.40 10.35
C PRO A 261 -8.58 -7.12 9.00
N LEU A 262 -9.52 -6.78 8.12
CA LEU A 262 -9.71 -7.45 6.84
C LEU A 262 -8.98 -6.75 5.69
N ILE A 263 -8.54 -5.51 5.88
CA ILE A 263 -7.77 -4.77 4.89
C ILE A 263 -6.31 -5.22 4.98
N LYS A 264 -5.76 -5.63 3.83
CA LYS A 264 -4.35 -5.94 3.64
C LYS A 264 -3.53 -4.66 3.50
N GLU A 265 -4.02 -3.73 2.70
CA GLU A 265 -3.30 -2.53 2.30
C GLU A 265 -4.29 -1.43 1.90
N VAL A 266 -3.94 -0.18 2.24
CA VAL A 266 -4.65 1.00 1.77
C VAL A 266 -3.75 1.79 0.83
N ASN A 267 -4.21 2.02 -0.39
CA ASN A 267 -3.50 2.83 -1.37
C ASN A 267 -4.27 4.13 -1.59
N ILE A 268 -3.66 5.25 -1.22
CA ILE A 268 -4.20 6.60 -1.43
C ILE A 268 -3.44 7.26 -2.56
N PHE A 269 -4.17 7.88 -3.47
CA PHE A 269 -3.63 8.57 -4.62
C PHE A 269 -4.06 10.03 -4.57
N VAL A 270 -3.08 10.93 -4.54
CA VAL A 270 -3.30 12.38 -4.53
C VAL A 270 -2.41 13.11 -5.53
N LYS A 271 -2.85 14.30 -5.98
CA LYS A 271 -2.08 15.15 -6.90
C LYS A 271 -1.10 16.04 -6.15
N CYS A 272 -0.11 15.43 -5.49
CA CYS A 272 0.98 16.15 -4.80
C CYS A 272 2.25 16.17 -5.65
N SER A 273 2.90 17.34 -5.75
CA SER A 273 4.12 17.53 -6.54
C SER A 273 5.29 16.66 -6.06
N LEU A 274 5.36 16.42 -4.75
CA LEU A 274 6.36 15.56 -4.09
C LEU A 274 6.31 14.11 -4.61
N LEU A 275 5.10 13.60 -4.93
CA LEU A 275 4.87 12.22 -5.32
C LEU A 275 5.04 11.98 -6.84
N ARG A 276 4.99 13.07 -7.64
CA ARG A 276 4.85 13.02 -9.11
C ARG A 276 5.86 12.13 -9.83
N HIS A 277 7.05 11.96 -9.28
CA HIS A 277 8.16 11.25 -9.93
C HIS A 277 8.43 9.87 -9.31
N GLY A 278 7.36 9.22 -8.84
CA GLY A 278 7.42 7.84 -8.33
C GLY A 278 7.71 7.73 -6.83
N LEU A 279 7.78 8.83 -6.08
CA LEU A 279 7.88 8.74 -4.63
C LEU A 279 6.54 8.23 -4.07
N VAL A 280 6.63 7.20 -3.22
CA VAL A 280 5.50 6.64 -2.49
C VAL A 280 5.80 6.75 -1.00
N LEU A 281 4.98 7.52 -0.29
CA LEU A 281 5.09 7.63 1.17
C LEU A 281 4.37 6.45 1.80
N VAL A 282 5.00 5.80 2.76
CA VAL A 282 4.41 4.66 3.47
C VAL A 282 4.23 5.02 4.94
N GLU A 283 2.97 5.09 5.37
CA GLU A 283 2.63 5.19 6.79
C GLU A 283 2.58 3.79 7.40
N LEU A 284 3.47 3.56 8.36
CA LEU A 284 3.55 2.30 9.09
C LEU A 284 2.80 2.40 10.42
N PRO A 285 2.19 1.29 10.89
CA PRO A 285 1.64 1.19 12.24
C PRO A 285 2.68 1.56 13.31
N GLY A 286 2.22 2.02 14.48
CA GLY A 286 3.13 2.30 15.58
C GLY A 286 3.66 1.02 16.24
N LEU A 287 4.95 1.00 16.57
CA LEU A 287 5.66 -0.11 17.24
C LEU A 287 5.10 -0.50 18.62
N SER A 288 4.18 0.30 19.18
CA SER A 288 3.62 0.12 20.53
C SER A 288 2.12 -0.15 20.51
N ASP A 289 1.56 -0.51 19.36
CA ASP A 289 0.16 -0.89 19.30
C ASP A 289 -0.06 -2.20 20.06
N SER A 290 -0.99 -2.20 21.01
CA SER A 290 -1.31 -3.28 21.95
C SER A 290 -1.83 -4.58 21.32
N ASN A 291 -1.75 -4.71 20.00
CA ASN A 291 -2.14 -5.89 19.26
C ASN A 291 -0.90 -6.30 18.47
N GLU A 292 -0.06 -7.16 19.04
CA GLU A 292 1.29 -7.48 18.55
C GLU A 292 1.35 -7.99 17.09
N GLY A 293 0.25 -8.48 16.52
CA GLY A 293 0.14 -8.74 15.08
C GLY A 293 0.35 -7.49 14.20
N ARG A 294 0.19 -6.28 14.77
CA ARG A 294 0.34 -4.97 14.12
C ARG A 294 1.79 -4.52 13.97
N SER A 295 2.71 -4.96 14.84
CA SER A 295 4.12 -4.55 14.81
C SER A 295 4.93 -5.26 13.74
N ARG A 296 4.56 -6.50 13.35
CA ARG A 296 5.27 -7.29 12.33
C ARG A 296 5.38 -6.57 11.00
N VAL A 297 4.34 -5.84 10.60
CA VAL A 297 4.34 -5.11 9.32
C VAL A 297 5.30 -3.91 9.30
N ALA A 298 5.72 -3.44 10.47
CA ALA A 298 6.76 -2.42 10.59
C ALA A 298 8.18 -3.01 10.77
N GLU A 299 8.29 -4.32 11.04
CA GLU A 299 9.55 -5.04 11.27
C GLU A 299 10.03 -5.84 10.04
N ASP A 300 9.11 -6.26 9.17
CA ASP A 300 9.37 -6.90 7.86
C ASP A 300 9.57 -5.89 6.72
#